data_AF-A0A7L2SY63-F1
#
_entry.id   AF-A0A7L2SY63-F1
#
_cell.length_a   1.000
_cell.length_b   1.000
_cell.length_c   1.000
_cell.angle_alpha   90.00
_cell.angle_beta   90.00
_cell.angle_gamma   90.00
#
_symmetry.space_group_name_H-M   'P 1'
#
loop_
_entity.id
_entity.type
_entity.pdbx_description
1 polymer ?
#
loop_
_entity_poly.entity_id
_entity_poly.type
_entity_poly.pdbx_seq_one_letter_code
_entity_poly.pdbx_strand_id
1 'polypeptide(L)'
;ADPVPPQELQKQAEMMEFEISLKALSVLRFITDQVESLPLSALTRMLNTHNLPCLLVELVEHCPWSCWETGKLKKFENGTWHVVPPEDQVKMTKLDGQVWLALLNLLLSPECQHKYRFDGFNKSQLLKLRAFLTDVLIDQLPNLVEMQRFLSYLAVTEPAPPKKDLILEQVPIIRDHILKKNSGKWEAIAKHQVKHAFSPTEEELKFQARRWAQTYSLDMMEALAPDKPRCRVCGVEAAKRCSRCRNEWYCTRACQVQHWQKHKPACNLMA
;
A
#
# COMPACT_ATOMS: atom_id res chain seq x y z
N ALA A 1 -4.11 -34.45 7.72
CA ALA A 1 -4.69 -33.20 7.18
C ALA A 1 -4.84 -33.43 5.70
N ASP A 2 -6.07 -33.40 5.18
CA ASP A 2 -6.29 -33.59 3.75
C ASP A 2 -5.61 -32.46 2.96
N PRO A 3 -4.94 -32.76 1.84
CA PRO A 3 -4.29 -31.76 1.03
C PRO A 3 -5.34 -30.77 0.48
N VAL A 4 -5.06 -29.47 0.63
CA VAL A 4 -5.90 -28.40 0.08
C VAL A 4 -6.04 -28.63 -1.44
N PRO A 5 -7.27 -28.64 -2.00
CA PRO A 5 -7.47 -28.87 -3.42
C PRO A 5 -6.68 -27.84 -4.27
N PRO A 6 -6.09 -28.24 -5.41
CA PRO A 6 -5.30 -27.34 -6.25
C PRO A 6 -6.07 -26.10 -6.74
N GLN A 7 -7.39 -26.22 -6.92
CA GLN A 7 -8.27 -25.09 -7.27
C GLN A 7 -8.39 -24.05 -6.15
N GLU A 8 -8.34 -24.48 -4.88
CA GLU A 8 -8.41 -23.58 -3.73
C GLU A 8 -7.09 -22.81 -3.58
N LEU A 9 -5.96 -23.49 -3.81
CA LEU A 9 -4.64 -22.83 -3.85
C LEU A 9 -4.55 -21.78 -4.97
N GLN A 10 -5.13 -22.07 -6.14
CA GLN A 10 -5.16 -21.12 -7.24
C GLN A 10 -5.98 -19.87 -6.89
N LYS A 11 -7.18 -20.04 -6.31
CA LYS A 11 -8.01 -18.91 -5.84
C LYS A 11 -7.30 -18.06 -4.79
N GLN A 12 -6.59 -18.71 -3.86
CA GLN A 12 -5.80 -18.01 -2.85
C GLN A 12 -4.65 -17.22 -3.49
N ALA A 13 -3.96 -17.79 -4.48
CA ALA A 13 -2.91 -17.10 -5.22
C ALA A 13 -3.45 -15.87 -5.97
N GLU A 14 -4.58 -16.01 -6.68
CA GLU A 14 -5.24 -14.92 -7.38
C GLU A 14 -5.69 -13.80 -6.41
N MET A 15 -6.24 -14.16 -5.25
CA MET A 15 -6.61 -13.19 -4.21
C MET A 15 -5.39 -12.44 -3.66
N MET A 16 -4.29 -13.15 -3.38
CA MET A 16 -3.05 -12.52 -2.92
C MET A 16 -2.49 -11.57 -3.96
N GLU A 17 -2.46 -11.96 -5.24
CA GLU A 17 -1.96 -11.12 -6.33
C GLU A 17 -2.83 -9.86 -6.52
N PHE A 18 -4.15 -10.01 -6.38
CA PHE A 18 -5.07 -8.88 -6.36
C PHE A 18 -4.76 -7.92 -5.20
N GLU A 19 -4.64 -8.41 -3.97
CA GLU A 19 -4.30 -7.58 -2.82
C GLU A 19 -2.94 -6.87 -2.97
N ILE A 20 -1.92 -7.59 -3.44
CA ILE A 20 -0.59 -7.04 -3.70
C ILE A 20 -0.69 -5.89 -4.72
N SER A 21 -1.50 -6.05 -5.77
CA SER A 21 -1.73 -5.02 -6.78
C SER A 21 -2.36 -3.76 -6.18
N LEU A 22 -3.35 -3.92 -5.29
CA LEU A 22 -3.96 -2.79 -4.57
C LEU A 22 -2.99 -2.09 -3.61
N LYS A 23 -2.08 -2.84 -2.97
CA LYS A 23 -1.01 -2.25 -2.15
C LYS A 23 0.03 -1.53 -3.02
N ALA A 24 0.34 -2.05 -4.21
CA ALA A 24 1.24 -1.40 -5.15
C ALA A 24 0.70 -0.03 -5.58
N LEU A 25 -0.62 0.13 -5.75
CA LEU A 25 -1.25 1.44 -5.98
C LEU A 25 -1.00 2.43 -4.84
N SER A 26 -1.07 1.96 -3.59
CA SER A 26 -0.77 2.81 -2.43
C SER A 26 0.69 3.24 -2.41
N VAL A 27 1.62 2.33 -2.67
CA VAL A 27 3.06 2.63 -2.81
C VAL A 27 3.29 3.63 -3.93
N LEU A 28 2.65 3.43 -5.08
CA LEU A 28 2.72 4.32 -6.23
C LEU A 28 2.27 5.74 -5.85
N ARG A 29 1.14 5.87 -5.15
CA ARG A 29 0.66 7.18 -4.65
C ARG A 29 1.70 7.85 -3.75
N PHE A 30 2.36 7.13 -2.84
CA PHE A 30 3.42 7.73 -2.00
C PHE A 30 4.67 8.12 -2.80
N ILE A 31 4.97 7.43 -3.90
CA ILE A 31 6.04 7.86 -4.81
C ILE A 31 5.64 9.18 -5.50
N THR A 32 4.37 9.33 -5.90
CA THR A 32 3.92 10.59 -6.52
C THR A 32 3.84 11.76 -5.54
N ASP A 33 3.68 11.52 -4.23
CA ASP A 33 3.81 12.58 -3.21
C ASP A 33 5.22 13.22 -3.21
N GLN A 34 6.23 12.53 -3.72
CA GLN A 34 7.63 12.95 -3.66
C GLN A 34 8.17 13.35 -5.04
N VAL A 35 7.30 13.76 -5.98
CA VAL A 35 7.67 14.13 -7.37
C VAL A 35 8.82 15.14 -7.46
N GLU A 36 8.91 16.08 -6.52
CA GLU A 36 9.99 17.08 -6.45
C GLU A 36 11.36 16.46 -6.14
N SER A 37 11.39 15.36 -5.39
CA SER A 37 12.61 14.64 -5.00
C SER A 37 12.99 13.53 -5.98
N LEU A 38 12.13 13.23 -6.97
CA LEU A 38 12.39 12.15 -7.92
C LEU A 38 13.46 12.58 -8.94
N PRO A 39 14.37 11.66 -9.33
CA PRO A 39 15.25 11.90 -10.45
C PRO A 39 14.46 12.24 -11.73
N LEU A 40 15.01 13.16 -12.53
CA LEU A 40 14.39 13.63 -13.77
C LEU A 40 13.93 12.49 -14.70
N SER A 41 14.75 11.44 -14.82
CA SER A 41 14.45 10.26 -15.64
C SER A 41 13.27 9.46 -15.10
N ALA A 42 13.15 9.33 -13.77
CA ALA A 42 12.03 8.63 -13.15
C ALA A 42 10.71 9.36 -13.40
N LEU A 43 10.69 10.68 -13.19
CA LEU A 43 9.51 11.51 -13.42
C LEU A 43 9.09 11.50 -14.91
N THR A 44 10.07 11.66 -15.82
CA THR A 44 9.81 11.65 -17.27
C THR A 44 9.23 10.31 -17.73
N ARG A 45 9.78 9.19 -17.25
CA ARG A 45 9.27 7.87 -17.61
C ARG A 45 7.89 7.60 -17.02
N MET A 46 7.64 8.03 -15.79
CA MET A 46 6.34 7.92 -15.15
C MET A 46 5.25 8.64 -15.96
N LEU A 47 5.55 9.86 -16.39
CA LEU A 47 4.62 10.73 -17.12
C LEU A 47 4.47 10.35 -18.60
N ASN A 48 5.57 10.10 -19.31
CA ASN A 48 5.56 10.03 -20.77
C ASN A 48 5.79 8.62 -21.34
N THR A 49 6.47 7.73 -20.61
CA THR A 49 6.70 6.34 -21.06
C THR A 49 5.58 5.42 -20.57
N HIS A 50 5.22 5.52 -19.30
CA HIS A 50 4.18 4.69 -18.67
C HIS A 50 2.81 5.38 -18.64
N ASN A 51 2.75 6.66 -18.98
CA ASN A 51 1.53 7.48 -19.01
C ASN A 51 0.64 7.28 -17.78
N LEU A 52 1.26 7.42 -16.62
CA LEU A 52 0.62 7.13 -15.35
C LEU A 52 -0.68 7.93 -15.12
N PRO A 53 -0.80 9.21 -15.53
CA PRO A 53 -2.08 9.92 -15.43
C PRO A 53 -3.22 9.20 -16.16
N CYS A 54 -3.01 8.77 -17.41
CA CYS A 54 -4.04 8.03 -18.15
C CYS A 54 -4.32 6.65 -17.55
N LEU A 55 -3.31 5.94 -17.05
CA LEU A 55 -3.52 4.68 -16.33
C LEU A 55 -4.44 4.87 -15.10
N LEU A 56 -4.22 5.95 -14.34
CA LEU A 56 -5.05 6.26 -13.17
C LEU A 56 -6.47 6.67 -13.58
N VAL A 57 -6.66 7.34 -14.72
CA VAL A 57 -8.01 7.59 -15.28
C VAL A 57 -8.74 6.27 -15.55
N GLU A 58 -8.07 5.30 -16.17
CA GLU A 58 -8.66 3.99 -16.46
C GLU A 58 -9.01 3.24 -15.16
N LEU A 59 -8.26 3.43 -14.07
CA LEU A 59 -8.64 2.89 -12.76
C LEU A 59 -9.86 3.57 -12.14
N VAL A 60 -10.07 4.87 -12.38
CA VAL A 60 -11.30 5.56 -11.95
C VAL A 60 -12.51 5.06 -12.75
N GLU A 61 -12.36 4.91 -14.06
CA GLU A 61 -13.43 4.48 -14.95
C GLU A 61 -13.77 2.99 -14.78
N HIS A 62 -12.75 2.14 -14.64
CA HIS A 62 -12.85 0.70 -14.52
C HIS A 62 -12.31 0.21 -13.18
N CYS A 63 -12.88 0.75 -12.10
CA CYS A 63 -12.48 0.48 -10.71
C CYS A 63 -12.45 -1.03 -10.38
N PRO A 64 -11.27 -1.65 -10.23
CA PRO A 64 -11.16 -3.10 -10.03
C PRO A 64 -11.55 -3.55 -8.61
N TRP A 65 -11.66 -2.62 -7.66
CA TRP A 65 -12.17 -2.87 -6.30
C TRP A 65 -13.67 -2.56 -6.15
N SER A 66 -14.41 -2.41 -7.25
CA SER A 66 -15.87 -2.25 -7.26
C SER A 66 -16.49 -3.15 -8.32
N CYS A 67 -17.52 -3.92 -7.97
CA CYS A 67 -18.24 -4.76 -8.93
C CYS A 67 -19.74 -4.81 -8.63
N TRP A 68 -20.54 -5.04 -9.67
CA TRP A 68 -21.96 -5.28 -9.53
C TRP A 68 -22.23 -6.77 -9.63
N GLU A 69 -22.80 -7.36 -8.58
CA GLU A 69 -23.21 -8.76 -8.57
C GLU A 69 -24.69 -8.84 -8.18
N THR A 70 -25.51 -9.48 -9.03
CA THR A 70 -26.95 -9.69 -8.75
C THR A 70 -27.71 -8.40 -8.38
N GLY A 71 -27.36 -7.28 -9.02
CA GLY A 71 -27.98 -5.97 -8.79
C GLY A 71 -27.51 -5.25 -7.51
N LYS A 72 -26.54 -5.80 -6.78
CA LYS A 72 -25.95 -5.19 -5.58
C LYS A 72 -24.52 -4.75 -5.88
N LEU A 73 -24.19 -3.51 -5.51
CA LEU A 73 -22.82 -3.01 -5.58
C LEU A 73 -22.00 -3.64 -4.45
N LYS A 74 -20.86 -4.23 -4.80
CA LYS A 74 -19.84 -4.70 -3.87
C LYS A 74 -18.58 -3.86 -4.02
N LYS A 75 -17.95 -3.52 -2.90
CA LYS A 75 -16.63 -2.88 -2.87
C LYS A 75 -15.66 -3.72 -2.05
N PHE A 76 -14.39 -3.70 -2.44
CA PHE A 76 -13.32 -4.41 -1.73
C PHE A 76 -12.62 -3.48 -0.75
N GLU A 77 -12.73 -3.77 0.54
CA GLU A 77 -12.03 -3.03 1.60
C GLU A 77 -11.52 -3.98 2.68
N ASN A 78 -10.35 -3.65 3.26
CA ASN A 78 -9.72 -4.40 4.35
C ASN A 78 -9.59 -5.93 4.09
N GLY A 79 -9.34 -6.33 2.84
CA GLY A 79 -9.15 -7.74 2.46
C GLY A 79 -10.45 -8.49 2.16
N THR A 80 -11.60 -7.81 2.14
CA THR A 80 -12.90 -8.48 1.94
C THR A 80 -13.83 -7.69 1.03
N TRP A 81 -14.61 -8.42 0.22
CA TRP A 81 -15.72 -7.87 -0.55
C TRP A 81 -16.94 -7.72 0.35
N HIS A 82 -17.49 -6.50 0.43
CA HIS A 82 -18.72 -6.24 1.15
C HIS A 82 -19.75 -5.58 0.24
N VAL A 83 -21.03 -5.83 0.51
CA VAL A 83 -22.14 -5.18 -0.19
C VAL A 83 -22.31 -3.77 0.36
N VAL A 84 -22.36 -2.79 -0.54
CA VAL A 84 -22.52 -1.38 -0.18
C VAL A 84 -24.01 -1.00 -0.24
N PRO A 85 -24.58 -0.46 0.84
CA PRO A 85 -25.96 -0.02 0.84
C PRO A 85 -26.14 1.23 -0.05
N PRO A 86 -27.34 1.51 -0.58
CA PRO A 86 -27.59 2.59 -1.54
C PRO A 86 -27.05 3.96 -1.12
N GLU A 87 -27.17 4.31 0.16
CA GLU A 87 -26.70 5.57 0.75
C GLU A 87 -25.17 5.75 0.68
N ASP A 88 -24.41 4.67 0.70
CA ASP A 88 -22.94 4.71 0.70
C ASP A 88 -22.34 4.43 -0.69
N GLN A 89 -23.15 4.22 -1.73
CA GLN A 89 -22.63 3.88 -3.07
C GLN A 89 -21.73 4.98 -3.64
N VAL A 90 -22.08 6.25 -3.38
CA VAL A 90 -21.34 7.44 -3.82
C VAL A 90 -20.12 7.74 -2.92
N LYS A 91 -20.02 7.07 -1.76
CA LYS A 91 -18.92 7.29 -0.82
C LYS A 91 -17.60 6.76 -1.40
N MET A 92 -16.58 7.59 -1.29
CA MET A 92 -15.23 7.27 -1.72
C MET A 92 -14.60 6.22 -0.79
N THR A 93 -13.98 5.18 -1.37
CA THR A 93 -13.17 4.22 -0.64
C THR A 93 -11.76 4.75 -0.39
N LYS A 94 -11.02 4.08 0.50
CA LYS A 94 -9.59 4.41 0.72
C LYS A 94 -8.75 4.31 -0.55
N LEU A 95 -9.06 3.35 -1.44
CA LEU A 95 -8.34 3.11 -2.69
C LEU A 95 -8.64 4.18 -3.72
N ASP A 96 -9.92 4.60 -3.85
CA ASP A 96 -10.31 5.74 -4.67
C ASP A 96 -9.51 6.98 -4.26
N GLY A 97 -9.39 7.23 -2.95
CA GLY A 97 -8.56 8.31 -2.41
C GLY A 97 -7.09 8.21 -2.84
N GLN A 98 -6.51 7.00 -2.91
CA GLN A 98 -5.13 6.84 -3.40
C GLN A 98 -5.01 7.26 -4.87
N VAL A 99 -5.97 6.87 -5.72
CA VAL A 99 -5.97 7.24 -7.14
C VAL A 99 -6.10 8.75 -7.32
N TRP A 100 -7.07 9.36 -6.62
CA TRP A 100 -7.32 10.79 -6.71
C TRP A 100 -6.16 11.63 -6.20
N LEU A 101 -5.53 11.24 -5.08
CA LEU A 101 -4.33 11.91 -4.58
C LEU A 101 -3.16 11.75 -5.56
N ALA A 102 -2.98 10.57 -6.16
CA ALA A 102 -1.94 10.38 -7.16
C ALA A 102 -2.18 11.23 -8.42
N LEU A 103 -3.43 11.36 -8.88
CA LEU A 103 -3.82 12.25 -9.97
C LEU A 103 -3.54 13.72 -9.63
N LEU A 104 -3.91 14.17 -8.42
CA LEU A 104 -3.62 15.53 -7.95
C LEU A 104 -2.11 15.82 -8.03
N ASN A 105 -1.28 14.93 -7.49
CA ASN A 105 0.18 15.10 -7.51
C ASN A 105 0.73 15.18 -8.93
N LEU A 106 0.25 14.34 -9.85
CA LEU A 106 0.78 14.26 -11.22
C LEU A 106 0.26 15.35 -12.15
N LEU A 107 -0.94 15.89 -11.90
CA LEU A 107 -1.56 16.87 -12.80
C LEU A 107 -1.45 18.31 -12.28
N LEU A 108 -1.34 18.52 -10.97
CA LEU A 108 -1.29 19.85 -10.38
C LEU A 108 0.12 20.29 -9.95
N SER A 109 1.08 19.36 -9.83
CA SER A 109 2.49 19.73 -9.60
C SER A 109 3.04 20.51 -10.80
N PRO A 110 3.69 21.66 -10.58
CA PRO A 110 4.36 22.42 -11.64
C PRO A 110 5.37 21.56 -12.39
N GLU A 111 6.20 20.79 -11.68
CA GLU A 111 7.25 19.94 -12.25
C GLU A 111 6.68 18.93 -13.25
N CYS A 112 5.50 18.37 -12.93
CA CYS A 112 4.79 17.44 -13.78
C CYS A 112 4.14 18.14 -14.98
N GLN A 113 3.47 19.28 -14.77
CA GLN A 113 2.81 20.02 -15.85
C GLN A 113 3.77 20.48 -16.95
N HIS A 114 5.00 20.89 -16.59
CA HIS A 114 6.01 21.27 -17.57
C HIS A 114 6.54 20.09 -18.39
N LYS A 115 6.40 18.85 -17.89
CA LYS A 115 6.96 17.64 -18.52
C LYS A 115 5.92 16.76 -19.19
N TYR A 116 4.68 16.80 -18.71
CA TYR A 116 3.61 15.95 -19.21
C TYR A 116 3.12 16.44 -20.57
N ARG A 117 3.05 15.54 -21.53
CA ARG A 117 2.61 15.86 -22.89
C ARG A 117 1.09 15.85 -22.98
N PHE A 118 0.48 17.03 -23.05
CA PHE A 118 -0.96 17.18 -23.31
C PHE A 118 -1.25 17.11 -24.82
N ASP A 119 -1.14 15.92 -25.40
CA ASP A 119 -1.64 15.68 -26.76
C ASP A 119 -3.17 15.47 -26.76
N GLY A 120 -3.76 15.35 -27.95
CA GLY A 120 -5.21 15.18 -28.09
C GLY A 120 -5.75 13.92 -27.41
N PHE A 121 -4.95 12.85 -27.32
CA PHE A 121 -5.34 11.61 -26.66
C PHE A 121 -5.30 11.77 -25.13
N ASN A 122 -4.19 12.24 -24.57
CA ASN A 122 -4.06 12.45 -23.13
C ASN A 122 -5.09 13.45 -22.63
N LYS A 123 -5.32 14.54 -23.38
CA LYS A 123 -6.38 15.50 -23.07
C LYS A 123 -7.75 14.83 -23.01
N SER A 124 -8.12 14.01 -24.00
CA SER A 124 -9.44 13.36 -24.02
C SER A 124 -9.62 12.38 -22.86
N GLN A 125 -8.57 11.62 -22.52
CA GLN A 125 -8.59 10.73 -21.35
C GLN A 125 -8.77 11.51 -20.05
N LEU A 126 -7.95 12.53 -19.79
CA LEU A 126 -8.05 13.33 -18.57
C LEU A 126 -9.42 13.99 -18.40
N LEU A 127 -10.05 14.42 -19.49
CA LEU A 127 -11.37 15.05 -19.44
C LEU A 127 -12.49 14.10 -19.01
N LYS A 128 -12.32 12.77 -19.12
CA LYS A 128 -13.27 11.79 -18.58
C LYS A 128 -13.46 11.95 -17.06
N LEU A 129 -12.41 12.36 -16.34
CA LEU A 129 -12.45 12.55 -14.88
C LEU A 129 -13.54 13.53 -14.43
N ARG A 130 -13.94 14.47 -15.30
CA ARG A 130 -15.00 15.44 -15.00
C ARG A 130 -16.33 14.78 -14.62
N ALA A 131 -16.64 13.61 -15.20
CA ALA A 131 -17.87 12.88 -14.89
C ALA A 131 -17.85 12.25 -13.48
N PHE A 132 -16.66 12.04 -12.91
CA PHE A 132 -16.47 11.40 -11.61
C PHE A 132 -16.29 12.40 -10.46
N LEU A 133 -16.03 13.67 -10.77
CA LEU A 133 -15.94 14.78 -9.80
C LEU A 133 -17.33 15.25 -9.36
N THR A 134 -18.00 14.42 -8.56
CA THR A 134 -19.31 14.74 -7.96
C THR A 134 -19.15 15.64 -6.74
N ASP A 135 -20.22 16.35 -6.35
CA ASP A 135 -20.21 17.20 -5.15
C ASP A 135 -19.87 16.40 -3.88
N VAL A 136 -20.38 15.16 -3.77
CA VAL A 136 -20.08 14.25 -2.65
C VAL A 136 -18.59 13.91 -2.59
N LEU A 137 -17.96 13.67 -3.74
CA LEU A 137 -16.53 13.38 -3.80
C LEU A 137 -15.70 14.61 -3.40
N ILE A 138 -16.12 15.80 -3.86
CA ILE A 138 -15.47 17.07 -3.51
C ILE A 138 -15.63 17.36 -2.02
N ASP A 139 -16.79 17.11 -1.41
CA ASP A 139 -17.01 17.26 0.03
C ASP A 139 -16.09 16.34 0.84
N GLN A 140 -15.82 15.13 0.34
CA GLN A 140 -14.95 14.15 0.99
C GLN A 140 -13.45 14.42 0.77
N LEU A 141 -13.09 15.03 -0.37
CA LEU A 141 -11.72 15.41 -0.70
C LEU A 141 -11.70 16.82 -1.33
N PRO A 142 -11.77 17.90 -0.50
CA PRO A 142 -11.91 19.28 -0.98
C PRO A 142 -10.80 19.75 -1.93
N ASN A 143 -9.61 19.14 -1.85
CA ASN A 143 -8.49 19.44 -2.74
C ASN A 143 -8.81 19.15 -4.22
N LEU A 144 -9.84 18.35 -4.52
CA LEU A 144 -10.30 18.08 -5.88
C LEU A 144 -10.97 19.28 -6.56
N VAL A 145 -11.31 20.35 -5.84
CA VAL A 145 -11.78 21.59 -6.46
C VAL A 145 -10.73 22.17 -7.43
N GLU A 146 -9.44 22.08 -7.07
CA GLU A 146 -8.37 22.54 -7.95
C GLU A 146 -8.25 21.66 -9.20
N MET A 147 -8.43 20.34 -9.06
CA MET A 147 -8.51 19.42 -10.19
C MET A 147 -9.67 19.78 -11.13
N GLN A 148 -10.85 20.07 -10.58
CA GLN A 148 -12.02 20.47 -11.37
C GLN A 148 -11.77 21.75 -12.17
N ARG A 149 -11.11 22.74 -11.56
CA ARG A 149 -10.70 23.99 -12.22
C ARG A 149 -9.68 23.71 -13.33
N PHE A 150 -8.66 22.90 -13.03
CA PHE A 150 -7.64 22.51 -13.99
C PHE A 150 -8.23 21.80 -15.21
N LEU A 151 -9.12 20.83 -15.01
CA LEU A 151 -9.79 20.12 -16.11
C LEU A 151 -10.71 21.03 -16.93
N SER A 152 -11.34 22.03 -16.30
CA SER A 152 -12.15 23.03 -16.99
C SER A 152 -11.29 23.92 -17.89
N TYR A 153 -10.13 24.36 -17.40
CA TYR A 153 -9.13 25.08 -18.20
C TYR A 153 -8.58 24.20 -19.35
N LEU A 154 -8.27 22.94 -19.07
CA LEU A 154 -7.76 22.00 -20.06
C LEU A 154 -8.77 21.76 -21.19
N ALA A 155 -10.08 21.73 -20.88
CA ALA A 155 -11.14 21.54 -21.87
C ALA A 155 -11.11 22.61 -22.97
N VAL A 156 -10.89 23.88 -22.58
CA VAL A 156 -10.89 25.03 -23.49
C VAL A 156 -9.51 25.32 -24.12
N THR A 157 -8.43 24.74 -23.58
CA THR A 157 -7.07 24.94 -24.09
C THR A 157 -6.77 23.98 -25.24
N GLU A 158 -6.35 24.49 -26.40
CA GLU A 158 -5.91 23.62 -27.50
C GLU A 158 -4.55 22.97 -27.19
N PRO A 159 -4.36 21.67 -27.51
CA PRO A 159 -3.08 21.01 -27.30
C PRO A 159 -2.01 21.66 -28.18
N ALA A 160 -0.90 22.05 -27.56
CA ALA A 160 0.22 22.63 -28.28
C ALA A 160 0.78 21.62 -29.31
N PRO A 161 1.27 22.08 -30.48
CA PRO A 161 1.89 21.19 -31.46
C PRO A 161 3.10 20.46 -30.83
N PRO A 162 3.36 19.21 -31.22
CA PRO A 162 4.41 18.40 -30.61
C PRO A 162 5.77 19.06 -30.82
N LYS A 163 6.37 19.55 -29.73
CA LYS A 163 7.77 20.02 -29.74
C LYS A 163 8.71 18.82 -29.71
N LYS A 164 9.72 18.83 -30.58
CA LYS A 164 10.84 17.87 -30.53
C LYS A 164 11.82 18.35 -29.45
N ASP A 165 11.53 18.02 -28.20
CA ASP A 165 12.46 18.30 -27.11
C ASP A 165 13.64 17.30 -27.15
N LEU A 166 14.83 17.78 -26.80
CA LEU A 166 16.00 16.92 -26.58
C LEU A 166 15.74 16.04 -25.35
N ILE A 167 15.66 14.73 -25.56
CA ILE A 167 15.52 13.75 -24.47
C ILE A 167 16.91 13.51 -23.88
N LEU A 168 17.24 14.22 -22.80
CA LEU A 168 18.41 13.91 -21.98
C LEU A 168 18.01 12.88 -20.91
N GLU A 169 18.13 11.60 -21.23
CA GLU A 169 17.81 10.52 -20.30
C GLU A 169 19.05 10.08 -19.49
N GLN A 170 18.94 10.08 -18.15
CA GLN A 170 19.91 9.40 -17.31
C GLN A 170 19.72 7.90 -17.42
N VAL A 171 20.70 7.21 -18.02
CA VAL A 171 20.74 5.76 -18.09
C VAL A 171 21.02 5.18 -16.70
N PRO A 172 20.24 4.22 -16.19
CA PRO A 172 20.44 3.64 -14.87
C PRO A 172 21.72 2.78 -14.82
N ILE A 173 22.84 3.41 -14.49
CA ILE A 173 24.18 2.81 -14.45
C ILE A 173 24.20 1.54 -13.59
N ILE A 174 23.50 1.53 -12.44
CA ILE A 174 23.43 0.38 -11.54
C ILE A 174 22.75 -0.81 -12.23
N ARG A 175 21.61 -0.58 -12.91
CA ARG A 175 20.90 -1.63 -13.64
C ARG A 175 21.77 -2.18 -14.76
N ASP A 176 22.36 -1.31 -15.58
CA ASP A 176 23.20 -1.73 -16.68
C ASP A 176 24.44 -2.50 -16.21
N HIS A 177 25.03 -2.06 -15.10
CA HIS A 177 26.15 -2.77 -14.49
C HIS A 177 25.74 -4.17 -14.01
N ILE A 178 24.60 -4.29 -13.32
CA ILE A 178 24.05 -5.58 -12.89
C ILE A 178 23.76 -6.47 -14.10
N LEU A 179 23.13 -5.92 -15.14
CA LEU A 179 22.78 -6.65 -16.35
C LEU A 179 24.02 -7.17 -17.09
N LYS A 180 25.03 -6.32 -17.27
CA LYS A 180 26.30 -6.69 -17.91
C LYS A 180 27.09 -7.70 -17.08
N LYS A 181 27.22 -7.48 -15.76
CA LYS A 181 27.98 -8.36 -14.85
C LYS A 181 27.41 -9.78 -14.77
N ASN A 182 26.09 -9.89 -14.87
CA ASN A 182 25.35 -11.14 -14.77
C ASN A 182 24.89 -11.71 -16.13
N SER A 183 25.28 -11.08 -17.24
CA SER A 183 24.99 -11.60 -18.58
C SER A 183 25.51 -13.04 -18.73
N GLY A 184 24.66 -13.94 -19.24
CA GLY A 184 24.94 -15.38 -19.34
C GLY A 184 24.95 -16.16 -18.01
N LYS A 185 24.84 -15.50 -16.84
CA LYS A 185 24.83 -16.14 -15.52
C LYS A 185 23.43 -16.29 -14.93
N TRP A 186 22.41 -15.70 -15.57
CA TRP A 186 21.04 -15.67 -15.06
C TRP A 186 20.48 -17.06 -14.75
N GLU A 187 20.74 -18.04 -15.60
CA GLU A 187 20.26 -19.41 -15.39
C GLU A 187 20.92 -20.07 -14.16
N ALA A 188 22.23 -19.88 -13.98
CA ALA A 188 22.96 -20.40 -12.82
C ALA A 188 22.50 -19.72 -11.52
N ILE A 189 22.30 -18.39 -11.55
CA ILE A 189 21.76 -17.62 -10.42
C ILE A 189 20.35 -18.12 -10.09
N ALA A 190 19.49 -18.31 -11.09
CA ALA A 190 18.13 -18.81 -10.89
C ALA A 190 18.15 -20.21 -10.26
N LYS A 191 18.95 -21.16 -10.77
CA LYS A 191 19.09 -22.51 -10.18
C LYS A 191 19.57 -22.47 -8.73
N HIS A 192 20.55 -21.61 -8.43
CA HIS A 192 21.01 -21.41 -7.06
C HIS A 192 19.92 -20.84 -6.15
N GLN A 193 19.19 -19.82 -6.61
CA GLN A 193 18.12 -19.19 -5.83
C GLN A 193 16.94 -20.14 -5.61
N VAL A 194 16.56 -20.93 -6.61
CA VAL A 194 15.53 -21.96 -6.46
C VAL A 194 15.91 -22.92 -5.34
N LYS A 195 17.15 -23.44 -5.36
CA LYS A 195 17.62 -24.40 -4.36
C LYS A 195 17.72 -23.84 -2.95
N HIS A 196 18.17 -22.58 -2.80
CA HIS A 196 18.54 -22.03 -1.48
C HIS A 196 17.55 -21.01 -0.90
N ALA A 197 16.74 -20.37 -1.73
CA ALA A 197 15.81 -19.32 -1.29
C ALA A 197 14.34 -19.69 -1.52
N PHE A 198 14.00 -20.39 -2.61
CA PHE A 198 12.62 -20.69 -2.99
C PHE A 198 12.20 -22.16 -2.79
N SER A 199 13.10 -23.02 -2.32
CA SER A 199 12.81 -24.41 -1.92
C SER A 199 13.32 -24.70 -0.50
N PRO A 200 12.90 -23.90 0.51
CA PRO A 200 13.31 -24.15 1.88
C PRO A 200 12.76 -25.49 2.36
N THR A 201 13.54 -26.22 3.16
CA THR A 201 13.06 -27.45 3.81
C THR A 201 11.96 -27.12 4.82
N GLU A 202 11.15 -28.10 5.21
CA GLU A 202 10.11 -27.89 6.24
C GLU A 202 10.72 -27.40 7.58
N GLU A 203 11.94 -27.84 7.88
CA GLU A 203 12.71 -27.44 9.06
C GLU A 203 13.16 -25.97 8.97
N GLU A 204 13.65 -25.53 7.81
CA GLU A 204 14.01 -24.14 7.55
C GLU A 204 12.79 -23.22 7.60
N LEU A 205 11.66 -23.65 7.02
CA LEU A 205 10.38 -22.95 7.09
C LEU A 205 9.91 -22.80 8.54
N LYS A 206 9.94 -23.88 9.33
CA LYS A 206 9.60 -23.83 10.77
C LYS A 206 10.54 -22.91 11.53
N PHE A 207 11.83 -22.93 11.21
CA PHE A 207 12.82 -22.06 11.84
C PHE A 207 12.57 -20.58 11.51
N GLN A 208 12.33 -20.25 10.24
CA GLN A 208 12.01 -18.88 9.82
C GLN A 208 10.70 -18.39 10.43
N ALA A 209 9.64 -19.22 10.42
CA ALA A 209 8.37 -18.89 11.03
C ALA A 209 8.51 -18.64 12.54
N ARG A 210 9.29 -19.46 13.26
CA ARG A 210 9.60 -19.23 14.67
C ARG A 210 10.35 -17.91 14.87
N ARG A 211 11.34 -17.60 14.03
CA ARG A 211 12.10 -16.36 14.10
C ARG A 211 11.21 -15.14 13.87
N TRP A 212 10.30 -15.17 12.89
CA TRP A 212 9.34 -14.10 12.65
C TRP A 212 8.33 -13.95 13.78
N ALA A 213 7.81 -15.06 14.32
CA ALA A 213 6.95 -15.03 15.50
C ALA A 213 7.66 -14.43 16.72
N GLN A 214 8.96 -14.69 16.89
CA GLN A 214 9.78 -14.10 17.94
C GLN A 214 9.96 -12.58 17.76
N THR A 215 10.07 -12.08 16.53
CA THR A 215 10.15 -10.63 16.26
C THR A 215 8.92 -9.88 16.79
N TYR A 216 7.75 -10.48 16.74
CA TYR A 216 6.50 -9.92 17.28
C TYR A 216 6.16 -10.44 18.68
N SER A 217 7.10 -11.07 19.37
CA SER A 217 6.89 -11.49 20.75
C SER A 217 6.79 -10.26 21.66
N LEU A 218 5.97 -10.35 22.70
CA LEU A 218 5.86 -9.35 23.76
C LEU A 218 7.24 -8.96 24.33
N ASP A 219 8.15 -9.93 24.42
CA ASP A 219 9.52 -9.72 24.90
C ASP A 219 10.33 -8.80 23.99
N MET A 220 10.16 -8.90 22.66
CA MET A 220 10.91 -8.07 21.70
C MET A 220 10.31 -6.65 21.63
N MET A 221 8.98 -6.54 21.54
CA MET A 221 8.30 -5.24 21.55
C MET A 221 8.62 -4.42 22.79
N GLU A 222 8.77 -5.08 23.94
CA GLU A 222 9.16 -4.45 25.20
C GLU A 222 10.61 -3.98 25.21
N ALA A 223 11.55 -4.76 24.67
CA ALA A 223 12.95 -4.35 24.58
C ALA A 223 13.19 -3.16 23.63
N LEU A 224 12.23 -2.90 22.73
CA LEU A 224 12.22 -1.70 21.87
C LEU A 224 11.46 -0.52 22.51
N ALA A 225 10.78 -0.73 23.64
CA ALA A 225 10.04 0.34 24.30
C ALA A 225 11.00 1.32 25.00
N PRO A 226 10.82 2.63 24.81
CA PRO A 226 11.71 3.65 25.39
C PRO A 226 11.59 3.75 26.92
N ASP A 227 10.42 3.40 27.47
CA ASP A 227 10.14 3.49 28.90
C ASP A 227 10.19 2.12 29.58
N LYS A 228 10.87 2.06 30.73
CA LYS A 228 10.90 0.86 31.55
C LYS A 228 9.54 0.55 32.17
N PRO A 229 9.15 -0.73 32.29
CA PRO A 229 7.86 -1.10 32.84
C PRO A 229 7.70 -0.65 34.30
N ARG A 230 6.49 -0.21 34.65
CA ARG A 230 6.13 0.27 35.99
C ARG A 230 5.14 -0.68 36.68
N CYS A 231 5.22 -0.75 37.99
CA CYS A 231 4.34 -1.59 38.79
C CYS A 231 2.91 -1.03 38.78
N ARG A 232 1.93 -1.89 38.49
CA ARG A 232 0.51 -1.51 38.45
C ARG A 232 -0.05 -0.96 39.77
N VAL A 233 0.57 -1.30 40.89
CA VAL A 233 0.08 -0.94 42.24
C VAL A 233 0.75 0.33 42.75
N CYS A 234 2.08 0.40 42.71
CA CYS A 234 2.84 1.48 43.33
C CYS A 234 3.61 2.37 42.34
N GLY A 235 3.58 2.07 41.03
CA GLY A 235 4.15 2.93 39.98
C GLY A 235 5.69 2.96 39.88
N VAL A 236 6.39 2.28 40.81
CA VAL A 236 7.85 2.11 40.76
C VAL A 236 8.27 1.15 39.64
N GLU A 237 9.53 1.19 39.23
CA GLU A 237 10.09 0.28 38.21
C GLU A 237 9.79 -1.19 38.57
N ALA A 238 9.19 -1.91 37.63
CA ALA A 238 8.80 -3.29 37.79
C ALA A 238 9.80 -4.21 37.10
N ALA A 239 10.25 -5.24 37.80
CA ALA A 239 11.16 -6.24 37.24
C ALA A 239 10.45 -7.56 36.90
N LYS A 240 9.20 -7.74 37.35
CA LYS A 240 8.50 -9.04 37.28
C LYS A 240 7.16 -8.89 36.58
N ARG A 241 6.84 -9.86 35.73
CA ARG A 241 5.54 -9.99 35.05
C ARG A 241 4.71 -11.07 35.71
N CYS A 242 3.40 -11.01 35.53
CA CYS A 242 2.54 -12.15 35.83
C CYS A 242 3.00 -13.36 35.00
N SER A 243 3.39 -14.46 35.65
CA SER A 243 3.89 -15.66 34.96
C SER A 243 2.84 -16.36 34.10
N ARG A 244 1.56 -16.08 34.33
CA ARG A 244 0.44 -16.71 33.62
C ARG A 244 0.10 -16.01 32.31
N CYS A 245 -0.28 -14.73 32.36
CA CYS A 245 -0.66 -13.97 31.15
C CYS A 245 0.47 -13.12 30.55
N ARG A 246 1.59 -12.93 31.28
CA ARG A 246 2.74 -12.08 30.90
C ARG A 246 2.43 -10.61 30.56
N ASN A 247 1.20 -10.16 30.75
CA ASN A 247 0.75 -8.84 30.31
C ASN A 247 0.87 -7.73 31.38
N GLU A 248 0.89 -8.08 32.67
CA GLU A 248 0.90 -7.09 33.77
C GLU A 248 2.20 -7.13 34.59
N TRP A 249 2.65 -5.96 35.04
CA TRP A 249 3.94 -5.72 35.68
C TRP A 249 3.85 -5.40 37.17
N TYR A 250 4.78 -5.99 37.94
CA TYR A 250 4.88 -5.83 39.38
C TYR A 250 6.34 -5.70 39.82
N CYS A 251 6.59 -4.82 40.80
CA CYS A 251 7.91 -4.74 41.43
C CYS A 251 8.17 -5.94 42.36
N THR A 252 7.14 -6.43 43.06
CA THR A 252 7.24 -7.55 44.00
C THR A 252 5.99 -8.42 43.99
N ARG A 253 6.11 -9.65 44.54
CA ARG A 253 4.98 -10.57 44.72
C ARG A 253 3.89 -9.98 45.61
N ALA A 254 4.24 -9.15 46.59
CA ALA A 254 3.29 -8.48 47.46
C ALA A 254 2.30 -7.60 46.66
N CYS A 255 2.82 -6.79 45.73
CA CYS A 255 1.99 -5.99 44.83
C CYS A 255 1.13 -6.85 43.89
N GLN A 256 1.65 -7.98 43.41
CA GLN A 256 0.87 -8.91 42.59
C GLN A 256 -0.31 -9.51 43.37
N VAL A 257 -0.09 -9.95 44.61
CA VAL A 257 -1.15 -10.53 45.46
C VAL A 257 -2.21 -9.48 45.81
N GLN A 258 -1.79 -8.25 46.11
CA GLN A 258 -2.70 -7.13 46.38
C GLN A 258 -3.61 -6.82 45.17
N HIS A 259 -3.06 -6.85 43.95
CA HIS A 259 -3.81 -6.59 42.74
C HIS A 259 -4.57 -7.82 42.20
N TRP A 260 -4.29 -9.02 42.71
CA TRP A 260 -4.75 -10.28 42.12
C TRP A 260 -6.27 -10.37 41.94
N GLN A 261 -7.06 -9.89 42.91
CA GLN A 261 -8.53 -9.92 42.81
C GLN A 261 -9.05 -9.14 41.60
N LYS A 262 -8.40 -8.02 41.25
CA LYS A 262 -8.74 -7.20 40.07
C LYS A 262 -8.10 -7.73 38.78
N HIS A 263 -6.89 -8.28 38.88
CA HIS A 263 -6.16 -8.81 37.73
C HIS A 263 -6.68 -10.18 37.25
N LYS A 264 -7.17 -11.05 38.15
CA LYS A 264 -7.57 -12.43 37.86
C LYS A 264 -8.56 -12.57 36.68
N PRO A 265 -9.62 -11.74 36.55
CA PRO A 265 -10.52 -11.79 35.40
C PRO A 265 -9.79 -11.52 34.07
N ALA A 266 -9.01 -10.44 34.01
CA ALA A 266 -8.23 -10.08 32.82
C ALA A 266 -7.12 -11.11 32.52
N CYS A 267 -6.47 -11.63 33.57
CA CYS A 267 -5.45 -12.66 33.48
C CYS A 267 -5.99 -13.94 32.85
N ASN A 268 -7.26 -14.31 33.10
CA ASN A 268 -7.86 -15.51 32.51
C ASN A 268 -8.23 -15.33 31.03
N LEU A 269 -8.50 -14.09 30.60
CA LEU A 269 -8.82 -13.79 29.19
C LEU A 269 -7.58 -13.74 28.30
N MET A 270 -6.42 -13.46 28.89
CA MET A 270 -5.14 -13.27 28.19
C MET A 270 -4.15 -14.43 28.39
N ALA A 271 -4.51 -15.44 29.19
CA ALA A 271 -3.68 -16.60 29.47
C ALA A 271 -3.80 -17.67 28.38
#